data_AF-A0A5J4VR91-F1
#
_entry.id   AF-A0A5J4VR91-F1
#
_cell.length_a   1.000
_cell.length_b   1.000
_cell.length_c   1.000
_cell.angle_alpha   90.00
_cell.angle_beta   90.00
_cell.angle_gamma   90.00
#
_symmetry.space_group_name_H-M   'P 1'
#
loop_
_entity.id
_entity.type
_entity.pdbx_description
1 polymer ?
#
loop_
_entity_poly.entity_id
_entity_poly.type
_entity_poly.pdbx_seq_one_letter_code
_entity_poly.pdbx_strand_id
1 'polypeptide(L)'
;MAACSNATKYARTYIDFNVNNNYPVINDRSPRFVLQQQYWNSKVLSYEVQGRCQKRDTTDNVKEQDFEYFKQLFKVSKKWVTGGLSNVMHRVNVERQDFIKKFEYDSINKNVRVVTSNYQITPILGIDFISLYPSVISSEYHKFIKYTSGKMYMPGSVSDKVICDSVEKKQKILDIINSQNRYNDKGQLFIEEVKGHIDDTHINDYIIFPPIQRNYEFQTNEETVDEYMNQHMKSNGLKVDQKQRKLTNLLSTMGGYMTFSSYYLWFLIDDCHFMIDDVKQIILFNKHDKFSSFAKEFTNQRIYAKINGNKGLEQFCKIIMKSSYGSDGMNIEKYTKIKMMNEKQALQAHLSNTFMVDQKLSDNVYAVQMNPEKCSCRTPLQVAYFVLDLAKYWYLNFIYNFMYKCFDMNKLHFIEGDTDSAYWAVSGNKNESYKQQFKYFIKDQQFYNENAKYFFPTIEGDMLDEKKTLGLAIEREGIEMIALAPKNYYIMVDVKTKIKLKGINQSTNKITKGQIVENIIEGTVTKCQLAAIRALTLDISISVGSPTPAQLSSYAWIAMG
;
A
#
# COMPACT_ATOMS: atom_id res chain seq x y z
N MET A 1 -6.92 -18.13 -11.20
CA MET A 1 -5.53 -17.86 -10.74
C MET A 1 -5.44 -17.39 -9.30
N ALA A 2 -6.09 -16.28 -8.88
CA ALA A 2 -5.97 -15.81 -7.49
C ALA A 2 -6.40 -16.84 -6.43
N ALA A 3 -7.53 -17.53 -6.65
CA ALA A 3 -7.97 -18.63 -5.77
C ALA A 3 -6.97 -19.79 -5.72
N CYS A 4 -6.39 -20.16 -6.87
CA CYS A 4 -5.36 -21.21 -6.95
C CYS A 4 -4.09 -20.81 -6.22
N SER A 5 -3.64 -19.57 -6.36
CA SER A 5 -2.47 -19.04 -5.65
C SER A 5 -2.66 -19.06 -4.13
N ASN A 6 -3.84 -18.64 -3.66
CA ASN A 6 -4.18 -18.68 -2.24
C ASN A 6 -4.15 -20.13 -1.72
N ALA A 7 -4.79 -21.06 -2.45
CA ALA A 7 -4.76 -22.47 -2.14
C ALA A 7 -3.33 -23.03 -2.12
N THR A 8 -2.47 -22.66 -3.06
CA THR A 8 -1.05 -23.07 -3.06
C THR A 8 -0.29 -22.50 -1.86
N LYS A 9 -0.46 -21.22 -1.54
CA LYS A 9 0.17 -20.60 -0.36
C LYS A 9 -0.20 -21.33 0.93
N TYR A 10 -1.50 -21.56 1.16
CA TYR A 10 -1.95 -22.26 2.35
C TYR A 10 -1.59 -23.75 2.31
N ALA A 11 -1.70 -24.43 1.17
CA ALA A 11 -1.26 -25.82 1.03
C ALA A 11 0.24 -25.99 1.37
N ARG A 12 1.09 -25.01 1.03
CA ARG A 12 2.51 -25.00 1.42
C ARG A 12 2.73 -24.73 2.91
N THR A 13 1.90 -23.88 3.53
CA THR A 13 1.85 -23.73 5.00
C THR A 13 1.47 -25.03 5.70
N TYR A 14 0.67 -25.84 5.02
CA TYR A 14 0.10 -27.10 5.47
C TYR A 14 0.74 -28.29 4.74
N ILE A 15 2.00 -28.22 4.32
CA ILE A 15 2.59 -29.31 3.50
C ILE A 15 2.70 -30.63 4.29
N ASP A 16 2.71 -30.55 5.62
CA ASP A 16 2.64 -31.69 6.55
C ASP A 16 1.18 -32.00 6.98
N PHE A 17 0.19 -31.33 6.38
CA PHE A 17 -1.23 -31.49 6.69
C PHE A 17 -1.86 -32.52 5.74
N ASN A 18 -2.21 -33.68 6.28
CA ASN A 18 -2.87 -34.72 5.52
C ASN A 18 -4.39 -34.47 5.43
N VAL A 19 -4.85 -33.94 4.29
CA VAL A 19 -6.28 -33.73 3.99
C VAL A 19 -7.08 -35.03 4.02
N ASN A 20 -6.52 -36.15 3.55
CA ASN A 20 -7.20 -37.44 3.45
C ASN A 20 -7.36 -38.15 4.80
N ASN A 21 -6.52 -37.82 5.80
CA ASN A 21 -6.72 -38.26 7.18
C ASN A 21 -7.70 -37.36 7.97
N ASN A 22 -7.87 -36.10 7.56
CA ASN A 22 -8.48 -35.07 8.42
C ASN A 22 -9.84 -34.55 7.94
N TYR A 23 -10.21 -34.70 6.66
CA TYR A 23 -11.54 -34.34 6.14
C TYR A 23 -11.95 -35.18 4.92
N PRO A 24 -13.07 -35.94 4.97
CA PRO A 24 -13.69 -36.47 3.77
C PRO A 24 -14.46 -35.38 2.99
N VAL A 25 -14.49 -35.51 1.67
CA VAL A 25 -15.23 -34.62 0.76
C VAL A 25 -16.74 -34.77 0.99
N ILE A 26 -17.42 -33.67 1.30
CA ILE A 26 -18.88 -33.61 1.42
C ILE A 26 -19.43 -32.65 0.35
N ASN A 27 -20.43 -33.11 -0.41
CA ASN A 27 -21.23 -32.26 -1.29
C ASN A 27 -22.21 -31.42 -0.44
N ASP A 28 -21.92 -30.13 -0.28
CA ASP A 28 -22.71 -29.18 0.49
C ASP A 28 -24.00 -28.76 -0.26
N ARG A 29 -25.17 -29.09 0.31
CA ARG A 29 -26.51 -28.65 -0.14
C ARG A 29 -27.23 -27.79 0.91
N SER A 30 -26.50 -27.16 1.83
CA SER A 30 -27.09 -26.43 2.97
C SER A 30 -27.70 -25.06 2.58
N PRO A 31 -28.80 -24.63 3.20
CA PRO A 31 -29.43 -23.33 2.93
C PRO A 31 -28.63 -22.12 3.47
N ARG A 32 -28.92 -20.94 2.88
CA ARG A 32 -28.11 -19.71 2.89
C ARG A 32 -28.08 -18.95 4.23
N PHE A 33 -26.88 -18.58 4.65
CA PHE A 33 -26.54 -17.92 5.92
C PHE A 33 -26.74 -16.38 5.97
N VAL A 34 -27.33 -15.85 7.06
CA VAL A 34 -27.25 -14.44 7.52
C VAL A 34 -26.55 -14.42 8.88
N LEU A 35 -25.48 -13.63 9.09
CA LEU A 35 -24.82 -13.48 10.41
C LEU A 35 -25.66 -12.60 11.35
N GLN A 36 -26.81 -13.14 11.75
CA GLN A 36 -27.59 -12.67 12.89
C GLN A 36 -27.06 -13.34 14.16
N GLN A 37 -27.22 -12.71 15.32
CA GLN A 37 -26.86 -13.31 16.62
C GLN A 37 -27.45 -14.72 16.75
N GLN A 38 -28.69 -14.92 16.29
CA GLN A 38 -29.37 -16.22 16.31
C GLN A 38 -28.64 -17.30 15.49
N TYR A 39 -28.07 -16.96 14.33
CA TYR A 39 -27.27 -17.93 13.56
C TYR A 39 -25.91 -18.17 14.22
N TRP A 40 -25.27 -17.12 14.74
CA TRP A 40 -23.99 -17.24 15.44
C TRP A 40 -24.09 -18.26 16.58
N ASN A 41 -25.13 -18.11 17.40
CA ASN A 41 -25.45 -19.02 18.48
C ASN A 41 -25.67 -20.46 17.96
N SER A 42 -26.47 -20.61 16.90
CA SER A 42 -26.69 -21.93 16.27
C SER A 42 -25.40 -22.59 15.76
N LYS A 43 -24.43 -21.83 15.23
CA LYS A 43 -23.15 -22.37 14.77
C LYS A 43 -22.19 -22.70 15.90
N VAL A 44 -22.07 -21.84 16.91
CA VAL A 44 -21.28 -22.12 18.12
C VAL A 44 -21.77 -23.43 18.74
N LEU A 45 -23.08 -23.56 18.93
CA LEU A 45 -23.70 -24.78 19.46
C LEU A 45 -23.41 -26.00 18.57
N SER A 46 -23.53 -25.86 17.25
CA SER A 46 -23.21 -26.94 16.31
C SER A 46 -21.75 -27.38 16.39
N TYR A 47 -20.80 -26.46 16.58
CA TYR A 47 -19.38 -26.79 16.68
C TYR A 47 -19.02 -27.38 18.05
N GLU A 48 -19.66 -26.92 19.13
CA GLU A 48 -19.53 -27.56 20.45
C GLU A 48 -20.02 -29.01 20.41
N VAL A 49 -21.18 -29.26 19.81
CA VAL A 49 -21.73 -30.61 19.66
C VAL A 49 -20.77 -31.48 18.85
N GLN A 50 -20.25 -30.98 17.72
CA GLN A 50 -19.25 -31.71 16.92
C GLN A 50 -17.96 -31.99 17.71
N GLY A 51 -17.46 -31.01 18.46
CA GLY A 51 -16.26 -31.15 19.29
C GLY A 51 -16.44 -32.21 20.38
N ARG A 52 -17.57 -32.20 21.07
CA ARG A 52 -17.93 -33.20 22.09
C ARG A 52 -18.10 -34.60 21.49
N CYS A 53 -18.80 -34.72 20.37
CA CYS A 53 -18.98 -36.01 19.69
C CYS A 53 -17.64 -36.62 19.23
N GLN A 54 -16.66 -35.79 18.90
CA GLN A 54 -15.33 -36.24 18.47
C GLN A 54 -14.27 -36.21 19.58
N LYS A 55 -14.66 -35.98 20.84
CA LYS A 55 -13.76 -35.89 22.01
C LYS A 55 -12.58 -34.92 21.82
N ARG A 56 -12.79 -33.83 21.06
CA ARG A 56 -11.79 -32.77 20.91
C ARG A 56 -11.83 -31.86 22.13
N ASP A 57 -10.70 -31.25 22.45
CA ASP A 57 -10.67 -30.14 23.39
C ASP A 57 -11.51 -28.98 22.82
N THR A 58 -12.45 -28.49 23.60
CA THR A 58 -13.39 -27.42 23.20
C THR A 58 -13.24 -26.17 24.06
N THR A 59 -12.26 -26.15 24.97
CA THR A 59 -12.12 -25.12 26.00
C THR A 59 -11.92 -23.72 25.40
N ASP A 60 -11.23 -23.64 24.26
CA ASP A 60 -10.91 -22.39 23.54
C ASP A 60 -11.77 -22.15 22.29
N ASN A 61 -12.88 -22.86 22.14
CA ASN A 61 -13.78 -22.61 21.01
C ASN A 61 -14.46 -21.25 21.12
N VAL A 62 -14.78 -20.71 19.96
CA VAL A 62 -15.57 -19.49 19.80
C VAL A 62 -16.96 -19.66 20.45
N LYS A 63 -17.37 -18.69 21.27
CA LYS A 63 -18.60 -18.70 22.09
C LYS A 63 -19.68 -17.77 21.54
N GLU A 64 -20.92 -17.94 22.00
CA GLU A 64 -22.05 -17.11 21.56
C GLU A 64 -21.83 -15.61 21.83
N GLN A 65 -21.18 -15.31 22.95
CA GLN A 65 -20.80 -13.96 23.38
C GLN A 65 -19.77 -13.28 22.46
N ASP A 66 -19.06 -14.04 21.61
CA ASP A 66 -18.00 -13.51 20.73
C ASP A 66 -18.56 -12.85 19.45
N PHE A 67 -19.89 -12.80 19.28
CA PHE A 67 -20.55 -12.27 18.07
C PHE A 67 -20.15 -10.82 17.76
N GLU A 68 -20.32 -9.91 18.70
CA GLU A 68 -19.95 -8.49 18.50
C GLU A 68 -18.44 -8.33 18.31
N TYR A 69 -17.64 -9.23 18.89
CA TYR A 69 -16.20 -9.27 18.71
C TYR A 69 -15.81 -9.57 17.25
N PHE A 70 -16.34 -10.64 16.63
CA PHE A 70 -16.02 -10.97 15.23
C PHE A 70 -16.60 -9.95 14.24
N LYS A 71 -17.78 -9.41 14.54
CA LYS A 71 -18.40 -8.34 13.76
C LYS A 71 -17.55 -7.06 13.78
N GLN A 72 -16.96 -6.72 14.92
CA GLN A 72 -16.04 -5.58 15.02
C GLN A 72 -14.68 -5.87 14.36
N LEU A 73 -14.09 -7.05 14.56
CA LEU A 73 -12.84 -7.45 13.89
C LEU A 73 -12.97 -7.30 12.36
N PHE A 74 -14.11 -7.70 11.81
CA PHE A 74 -14.43 -7.52 10.41
C PHE A 74 -14.50 -6.04 9.99
N LYS A 75 -15.21 -5.20 10.76
CA LYS A 75 -15.31 -3.76 10.49
C LYS A 75 -13.95 -3.05 10.55
N VAL A 76 -13.14 -3.35 11.56
CA VAL A 76 -11.83 -2.72 11.79
C VAL A 76 -10.84 -3.13 10.71
N SER A 77 -10.68 -4.43 10.48
CA SER A 77 -9.71 -4.95 9.49
C SER A 77 -10.02 -4.41 8.09
N LYS A 78 -11.31 -4.35 7.71
CA LYS A 78 -11.74 -3.90 6.38
C LYS A 78 -11.61 -2.40 6.18
N LYS A 79 -11.87 -1.57 7.20
CA LYS A 79 -11.82 -0.10 7.07
C LYS A 79 -10.42 0.38 6.65
N TRP A 80 -9.38 -0.35 7.05
CA TRP A 80 -7.99 0.09 6.99
C TRP A 80 -7.06 -0.76 6.13
N VAL A 81 -7.58 -1.74 5.37
CA VAL A 81 -6.82 -2.34 4.25
C VAL A 81 -6.52 -1.24 3.23
N THR A 82 -5.31 -0.67 3.32
CA THR A 82 -4.86 0.48 2.53
C THR A 82 -3.61 0.11 1.75
N GLY A 83 -3.56 0.53 0.48
CA GLY A 83 -2.44 0.25 -0.43
C GLY A 83 -1.10 0.82 0.06
N GLY A 84 -0.04 0.58 -0.71
CA GLY A 84 1.28 1.17 -0.46
C GLY A 84 1.37 2.62 -0.92
N LEU A 85 2.58 3.18 -0.92
CA LEU A 85 2.85 4.57 -1.31
C LEU A 85 2.18 4.96 -2.64
N SER A 86 1.64 6.16 -2.71
CA SER A 86 1.04 6.71 -3.92
C SER A 86 1.07 8.22 -3.83
N ASN A 87 2.23 8.83 -4.06
CA ASN A 87 2.41 10.26 -3.85
C ASN A 87 3.34 10.91 -4.90
N VAL A 88 3.15 12.21 -5.14
CA VAL A 88 4.02 13.08 -5.95
C VAL A 88 4.24 14.36 -5.18
N MET A 89 5.50 14.77 -5.03
CA MET A 89 5.86 16.00 -4.32
C MET A 89 6.44 17.05 -5.27
N HIS A 90 7.54 16.73 -5.95
CA HIS A 90 8.18 17.65 -6.89
C HIS A 90 7.92 17.22 -8.34
N ARG A 91 7.05 17.95 -9.04
CA ARG A 91 6.51 17.52 -10.34
C ARG A 91 7.50 17.64 -11.50
N VAL A 92 8.31 18.68 -11.56
CA VAL A 92 9.24 18.95 -12.67
C VAL A 92 10.67 18.90 -12.16
N ASN A 93 11.48 18.04 -12.78
CA ASN A 93 12.87 17.81 -12.39
C ASN A 93 13.71 17.54 -13.64
N VAL A 94 14.53 18.51 -14.02
CA VAL A 94 15.39 18.48 -15.21
C VAL A 94 16.86 18.63 -14.81
N GLU A 95 17.70 17.71 -15.27
CA GLU A 95 19.16 17.76 -15.09
C GLU A 95 19.72 19.12 -15.53
N ARG A 96 20.62 19.69 -14.71
CA ARG A 96 21.38 20.92 -14.97
C ARG A 96 20.53 22.17 -15.20
N GLN A 97 19.22 22.10 -14.98
CA GLN A 97 18.30 23.24 -15.07
C GLN A 97 17.65 23.49 -13.71
N ASP A 98 17.13 22.43 -13.09
CA ASP A 98 16.47 22.50 -11.80
C ASP A 98 17.42 22.25 -10.64
N PHE A 99 16.97 22.64 -9.45
CA PHE A 99 17.68 22.53 -8.18
C PHE A 99 16.90 21.69 -7.18
N ILE A 100 17.61 21.09 -6.22
CA ILE A 100 17.00 20.32 -5.14
C ILE A 100 16.13 21.24 -4.28
N LYS A 101 14.92 20.76 -3.97
CA LYS A 101 13.91 21.48 -3.19
C LYS A 101 13.56 20.72 -1.93
N LYS A 102 13.06 21.43 -0.92
CA LYS A 102 12.63 20.85 0.35
C LYS A 102 11.40 21.54 0.88
N PHE A 103 10.63 20.82 1.68
CA PHE A 103 9.63 21.43 2.54
C PHE A 103 10.27 21.87 3.85
N GLU A 104 9.86 23.03 4.32
CA GLU A 104 10.18 23.55 5.64
C GLU A 104 8.87 24.01 6.29
N TYR A 105 8.63 23.51 7.49
CA TYR A 105 7.54 23.90 8.36
C TYR A 105 7.96 25.07 9.23
N ASP A 106 7.19 26.15 9.15
CA ASP A 106 7.26 27.27 10.07
C ASP A 106 6.35 27.00 11.27
N SER A 107 6.95 26.75 12.43
CA SER A 107 6.21 26.44 13.65
C SER A 107 5.47 27.64 14.24
N ILE A 108 5.87 28.87 13.90
CA ILE A 108 5.25 30.12 14.36
C ILE A 108 4.00 30.39 13.54
N ASN A 109 4.13 30.38 12.21
CA ASN A 109 3.05 30.70 11.29
C ASN A 109 2.18 29.48 10.93
N LYS A 110 2.58 28.28 11.38
CA LYS A 110 1.89 27.00 11.15
C LYS A 110 1.66 26.69 9.67
N ASN A 111 2.61 27.08 8.82
CA ASN A 111 2.56 26.86 7.37
C ASN A 111 3.78 26.09 6.87
N VAL A 112 3.68 25.58 5.64
CA VAL A 112 4.75 24.84 4.97
C VAL A 112 5.17 25.63 3.75
N ARG A 113 6.47 25.87 3.61
CA ARG A 113 7.05 26.51 2.43
C ARG A 113 7.99 25.56 1.69
N VAL A 114 8.16 25.82 0.40
CA VAL A 114 9.19 25.15 -0.41
C VAL A 114 10.44 26.01 -0.46
N VAL A 115 11.57 25.44 -0.04
CA VAL A 115 12.89 26.06 -0.12
C VAL A 115 13.68 25.43 -1.25
N THR A 116 14.19 26.25 -2.15
CA THR A 116 15.08 25.83 -3.23
C THR A 116 16.53 25.99 -2.78
N SER A 117 17.32 24.92 -2.90
CA SER A 117 18.75 24.94 -2.56
C SER A 117 19.61 25.39 -3.75
N ASN A 118 20.92 25.54 -3.52
CA ASN A 118 21.90 25.75 -4.59
C ASN A 118 22.44 24.44 -5.20
N TYR A 119 21.91 23.28 -4.79
CA TYR A 119 22.31 21.98 -5.31
C TYR A 119 21.57 21.69 -6.61
N GLN A 120 22.30 21.72 -7.72
CA GLN A 120 21.74 21.46 -9.04
C GLN A 120 21.48 19.96 -9.24
N ILE A 121 20.35 19.61 -9.85
CA ILE A 121 19.99 18.22 -10.15
C ILE A 121 20.92 17.67 -11.23
N THR A 122 21.46 16.47 -11.02
CA THR A 122 22.29 15.78 -12.01
C THR A 122 21.58 14.53 -12.56
N PRO A 123 21.22 13.49 -11.79
CA PRO A 123 20.30 12.48 -12.28
C PRO A 123 18.98 12.41 -11.51
N ILE A 124 18.04 11.73 -12.14
CA ILE A 124 16.86 11.14 -11.52
C ILE A 124 17.15 9.67 -11.25
N LEU A 125 16.92 9.22 -10.02
CA LEU A 125 17.17 7.86 -9.56
C LEU A 125 15.86 7.19 -9.14
N GLY A 126 15.50 6.11 -9.82
CA GLY A 126 14.38 5.23 -9.48
C GLY A 126 14.87 3.97 -8.78
N ILE A 127 14.28 3.67 -7.63
CA ILE A 127 14.57 2.46 -6.82
C ILE A 127 13.31 1.59 -6.79
N ASP A 128 13.46 0.28 -6.99
CA ASP A 128 12.40 -0.74 -6.94
C ASP A 128 12.66 -1.74 -5.80
N PHE A 129 11.66 -1.98 -4.98
CA PHE A 129 11.67 -2.96 -3.90
C PHE A 129 11.33 -4.33 -4.45
N ILE A 130 12.30 -5.25 -4.36
CA ILE A 130 12.21 -6.54 -5.03
C ILE A 130 11.07 -7.35 -4.43
N SER A 131 10.04 -7.59 -5.24
CA SER A 131 8.88 -8.42 -4.89
C SER A 131 8.33 -8.06 -3.49
N LEU A 132 8.10 -6.76 -3.23
CA LEU A 132 7.84 -6.20 -1.90
C LEU A 132 6.88 -7.05 -1.04
N TYR A 133 5.71 -7.41 -1.55
CA TYR A 133 4.73 -8.20 -0.77
C TYR A 133 5.20 -9.62 -0.43
N PRO A 134 5.67 -10.45 -1.39
CA PRO A 134 6.37 -11.70 -1.05
C PRO A 134 7.53 -11.53 -0.08
N SER A 135 8.31 -10.47 -0.23
CA SER A 135 9.49 -10.23 0.60
C SER A 135 9.13 -10.02 2.06
N VAL A 136 8.08 -9.22 2.35
CA VAL A 136 7.70 -8.95 3.74
C VAL A 136 7.00 -10.11 4.45
N ILE A 137 6.46 -11.09 3.71
CA ILE A 137 5.85 -12.31 4.28
C ILE A 137 6.83 -13.50 4.37
N SER A 138 8.09 -13.29 3.96
CA SER A 138 9.11 -14.35 3.91
C SER A 138 9.64 -14.74 5.30
N SER A 139 9.47 -13.87 6.30
CA SER A 139 10.08 -13.99 7.63
C SER A 139 11.60 -14.21 7.60
N GLU A 140 12.26 -13.77 6.53
CA GLU A 140 13.72 -13.76 6.45
C GLU A 140 14.30 -12.80 7.48
N TYR A 141 15.44 -13.20 8.05
CA TYR A 141 16.20 -12.32 8.91
C TYR A 141 16.78 -11.19 8.08
N HIS A 142 16.71 -9.97 8.60
CA HIS A 142 17.39 -8.83 8.02
C HIS A 142 17.93 -7.90 9.11
N LYS A 143 19.19 -7.47 8.99
CA LYS A 143 19.89 -6.64 10.00
C LYS A 143 19.13 -5.38 10.40
N PHE A 144 18.45 -4.77 9.44
CA PHE A 144 17.67 -3.53 9.64
C PHE A 144 16.26 -3.75 10.22
N ILE A 145 15.80 -4.99 10.39
CA ILE A 145 14.55 -5.24 11.11
C ILE A 145 14.90 -5.23 12.61
N LYS A 146 14.37 -4.28 13.36
CA LYS A 146 14.65 -4.16 14.81
C LYS A 146 13.82 -5.12 15.66
N TYR A 147 12.62 -5.41 15.18
CA TYR A 147 11.61 -6.11 15.96
C TYR A 147 11.70 -7.62 15.80
N THR A 148 11.24 -8.33 16.83
CA THR A 148 11.09 -9.78 16.85
C THR A 148 12.33 -10.53 16.35
N SER A 149 13.50 -10.18 16.89
CA SER A 149 14.79 -10.79 16.54
C SER A 149 15.15 -10.70 15.05
N GLY A 150 14.80 -9.57 14.41
CA GLY A 150 15.20 -9.28 13.04
C GLY A 150 14.37 -9.93 11.96
N LYS A 151 13.16 -10.42 12.27
CA LYS A 151 12.25 -11.06 11.32
C LYS A 151 10.87 -10.41 11.36
N MET A 152 10.20 -10.31 10.21
CA MET A 152 8.78 -9.96 10.15
C MET A 152 7.92 -11.22 10.21
N TYR A 153 7.10 -11.36 11.24
CA TYR A 153 6.17 -12.46 11.42
C TYR A 153 4.77 -12.11 10.92
N MET A 154 4.00 -13.14 10.59
CA MET A 154 2.63 -13.02 10.11
C MET A 154 1.62 -13.35 11.21
N PRO A 155 0.45 -12.70 11.21
CA PRO A 155 -0.60 -12.93 12.19
C PRO A 155 -1.31 -14.27 11.92
N GLY A 156 -1.43 -15.07 12.97
CA GLY A 156 -2.25 -16.28 13.02
C GLY A 156 -3.66 -16.00 13.54
N SER A 157 -4.12 -16.84 14.46
CA SER A 157 -5.37 -16.62 15.18
C SER A 157 -5.25 -15.41 16.10
N VAL A 158 -6.37 -14.72 16.32
CA VAL A 158 -6.47 -13.74 17.41
C VAL A 158 -6.30 -14.49 18.73
N SER A 159 -5.45 -13.98 19.60
CA SER A 159 -5.19 -14.54 20.93
C SER A 159 -5.95 -13.81 22.03
N ASP A 160 -6.09 -12.48 21.94
CA ASP A 160 -6.80 -11.65 22.92
C ASP A 160 -7.22 -10.32 22.28
N LYS A 161 -8.14 -9.60 22.93
CA LYS A 161 -8.58 -8.26 22.56
C LYS A 161 -8.81 -7.42 23.80
N VAL A 162 -8.31 -6.18 23.77
CA VAL A 162 -8.56 -5.20 24.83
C VAL A 162 -9.25 -3.99 24.22
N ILE A 163 -10.42 -3.62 24.74
CA ILE A 163 -11.13 -2.38 24.40
C ILE A 163 -10.78 -1.35 25.48
N CYS A 164 -10.48 -0.12 25.06
CA CYS A 164 -10.18 0.97 25.97
C CYS A 164 -11.49 1.60 26.50
N ASP A 165 -12.01 1.06 27.60
CA ASP A 165 -13.21 1.56 28.31
C ASP A 165 -12.89 2.06 29.74
N SER A 166 -11.66 1.89 30.20
CA SER A 166 -11.17 2.36 31.50
C SER A 166 -9.71 2.79 31.44
N VAL A 167 -9.27 3.55 32.46
CA VAL A 167 -7.87 3.98 32.62
C VAL A 167 -6.93 2.77 32.75
N GLU A 168 -7.35 1.72 33.46
CA GLU A 168 -6.57 0.48 33.60
C GLU A 168 -6.39 -0.23 32.25
N LYS A 169 -7.43 -0.26 31.42
CA LYS A 169 -7.37 -0.86 30.07
C LYS A 169 -6.51 -0.03 29.13
N LYS A 170 -6.58 1.30 29.22
CA LYS A 170 -5.67 2.22 28.52
C LYS A 170 -4.21 1.91 28.88
N GLN A 171 -3.90 1.80 30.16
CA GLN A 171 -2.54 1.46 30.62
C GLN A 171 -2.10 0.08 30.12
N LYS A 172 -2.97 -0.94 30.23
CA LYS A 172 -2.69 -2.29 29.71
C LYS A 172 -2.33 -2.27 28.21
N ILE A 173 -3.07 -1.50 27.39
CA ILE A 173 -2.79 -1.36 25.96
C ILE A 173 -1.42 -0.71 25.74
N LEU A 174 -1.13 0.38 26.46
CA LEU A 174 0.16 1.08 26.37
C LEU A 174 1.33 0.18 26.82
N ASP A 175 1.14 -0.64 27.85
CA ASP A 175 2.16 -1.60 28.31
C ASP A 175 2.46 -2.67 27.26
N ILE A 176 1.42 -3.14 26.54
CA ILE A 176 1.59 -4.09 25.42
C ILE A 176 2.37 -3.44 24.27
N ILE A 177 1.99 -2.22 23.88
CA ILE A 177 2.65 -1.47 22.79
C ILE A 177 4.12 -1.20 23.15
N ASN A 178 4.38 -0.80 24.39
CA ASN A 178 5.71 -0.40 24.87
C ASN A 178 6.55 -1.54 25.46
N SER A 179 6.07 -2.78 25.35
CA SER A 179 6.79 -3.94 25.88
C SER A 179 8.17 -4.07 25.23
N GLN A 180 9.21 -4.21 26.07
CA GLN A 180 10.58 -4.48 25.62
C GLN A 180 10.72 -5.81 24.86
N ASN A 181 9.75 -6.71 25.02
CA ASN A 181 9.70 -7.95 24.26
C ASN A 181 9.54 -7.73 22.75
N ARG A 182 9.14 -6.53 22.30
CA ARG A 182 9.02 -6.22 20.85
C ARG A 182 10.31 -6.42 20.07
N TYR A 183 11.47 -6.35 20.70
CA TYR A 183 12.78 -6.55 20.05
C TYR A 183 13.22 -8.01 19.99
N ASN A 184 12.57 -8.92 20.72
CA ASN A 184 12.97 -10.32 20.84
C ASN A 184 11.86 -11.29 20.38
N ASP A 185 12.16 -12.59 20.45
CA ASP A 185 11.30 -13.68 20.02
C ASP A 185 10.00 -13.79 20.84
N LYS A 186 9.85 -13.10 21.96
CA LYS A 186 8.61 -13.00 22.74
C LYS A 186 7.70 -11.84 22.31
N GLY A 187 8.10 -11.04 21.31
CA GLY A 187 7.30 -9.91 20.83
C GLY A 187 5.91 -10.34 20.34
N GLN A 188 4.88 -9.70 20.87
CA GLN A 188 3.47 -9.99 20.58
C GLN A 188 3.00 -9.20 19.36
N LEU A 189 2.37 -9.86 18.38
CA LEU A 189 1.79 -9.16 17.24
C LEU A 189 0.43 -8.58 17.60
N PHE A 190 0.14 -7.41 17.06
CA PHE A 190 -1.13 -6.73 17.26
C PHE A 190 -1.55 -5.86 16.08
N ILE A 191 -2.84 -5.52 16.06
CA ILE A 191 -3.39 -4.34 15.37
C ILE A 191 -3.95 -3.43 16.44
N GLU A 192 -3.48 -2.19 16.48
CA GLU A 192 -3.92 -1.17 17.41
C GLU A 192 -4.70 -0.09 16.66
N GLU A 193 -5.76 0.45 17.26
CA GLU A 193 -6.48 1.64 16.79
C GLU A 193 -6.13 2.86 17.67
N VAL A 194 -5.23 3.74 17.20
CA VAL A 194 -4.73 4.91 17.96
C VAL A 194 -5.07 6.25 17.30
N LYS A 195 -5.07 7.30 18.13
CA LYS A 195 -4.77 8.67 17.76
C LYS A 195 -3.34 8.99 18.15
N GLY A 196 -2.69 9.78 17.34
CA GLY A 196 -1.34 10.26 17.61
C GLY A 196 -0.86 11.23 16.54
N HIS A 197 0.28 11.83 16.83
CA HIS A 197 0.97 12.78 15.96
C HIS A 197 2.48 12.65 16.14
N ILE A 198 3.23 13.06 15.11
CA ILE A 198 4.67 13.31 15.23
C ILE A 198 4.84 14.53 16.14
N ASP A 199 5.77 14.46 17.09
CA ASP A 199 6.11 15.59 17.95
C ASP A 199 6.38 16.86 17.12
N ASP A 200 5.76 17.97 17.53
CA ASP A 200 5.84 19.27 16.85
C ASP A 200 7.29 19.74 16.64
N THR A 201 8.20 19.40 17.57
CA THR A 201 9.63 19.74 17.48
C THR A 201 10.36 19.00 16.37
N HIS A 202 9.78 17.89 15.89
CA HIS A 202 10.36 17.00 14.90
C HIS A 202 9.63 17.05 13.54
N ILE A 203 8.64 17.93 13.35
CA ILE A 203 7.90 18.01 12.07
C ILE A 203 8.87 18.17 10.88
N ASN A 204 9.88 19.04 11.00
CA ASN A 204 10.84 19.29 9.93
C ASN A 204 11.74 18.07 9.60
N ASP A 205 11.91 17.14 10.53
CA ASP A 205 12.67 15.91 10.29
C ASP A 205 11.90 14.94 9.37
N TYR A 206 10.57 15.04 9.36
CA TYR A 206 9.69 14.09 8.67
C TYR A 206 8.87 14.71 7.53
N ILE A 207 8.80 16.03 7.42
CA ILE A 207 7.97 16.72 6.42
C ILE A 207 8.38 16.43 4.97
N ILE A 208 9.65 16.10 4.74
CA ILE A 208 10.16 15.70 3.43
C ILE A 208 9.55 14.35 2.99
N PHE A 209 9.19 13.48 3.93
CA PHE A 209 8.56 12.19 3.61
C PHE A 209 7.63 11.69 4.74
N PRO A 210 6.45 12.28 4.98
CA PRO A 210 5.68 11.97 6.19
C PRO A 210 5.41 10.46 6.38
N PRO A 211 5.66 9.89 7.57
CA PRO A 211 5.80 8.44 7.73
C PRO A 211 4.47 7.70 7.80
N ILE A 212 3.33 8.38 7.98
CA ILE A 212 2.01 7.75 8.10
C ILE A 212 1.35 7.65 6.71
N GLN A 213 1.32 6.46 6.13
CA GLN A 213 0.73 6.18 4.83
C GLN A 213 -0.68 5.60 5.01
N ARG A 214 -1.70 6.46 4.89
CA ARG A 214 -3.11 6.12 5.12
C ARG A 214 -4.04 6.83 4.15
N ASN A 215 -5.22 6.26 3.97
CA ASN A 215 -6.30 6.96 3.27
C ASN A 215 -6.83 8.08 4.17
N TYR A 216 -6.83 9.30 3.65
CA TYR A 216 -7.41 10.47 4.29
C TYR A 216 -8.59 10.97 3.46
N GLU A 217 -9.66 11.36 4.14
CA GLU A 217 -10.82 12.03 3.54
C GLU A 217 -10.72 13.51 3.83
N PHE A 218 -10.76 14.33 2.78
CA PHE A 218 -10.69 15.79 2.86
C PHE A 218 -11.74 16.41 1.94
N GLN A 219 -12.04 17.70 2.15
CA GLN A 219 -12.97 18.44 1.31
C GLN A 219 -12.19 19.25 0.27
N THR A 220 -12.64 19.31 -0.98
CA THR A 220 -12.03 20.14 -2.02
C THR A 220 -12.46 21.61 -1.96
N ASN A 221 -12.55 22.14 -0.74
CA ASN A 221 -12.81 23.56 -0.50
C ASN A 221 -11.50 24.35 -0.63
N GLU A 222 -11.63 25.67 -0.75
CA GLU A 222 -10.51 26.60 -0.93
C GLU A 222 -9.44 26.49 0.16
N GLU A 223 -9.85 26.38 1.42
CA GLU A 223 -8.95 26.21 2.57
C GLU A 223 -8.04 24.99 2.44
N THR A 224 -8.54 23.89 1.87
CA THR A 224 -7.80 22.62 1.79
C THR A 224 -6.96 22.49 0.53
N VAL A 225 -7.46 22.96 -0.61
CA VAL A 225 -6.76 22.80 -1.91
C VAL A 225 -6.01 24.04 -2.37
N ASP A 226 -6.14 25.17 -1.66
CA ASP A 226 -5.70 26.52 -2.03
C ASP A 226 -6.63 27.22 -3.06
N GLU A 227 -6.66 28.56 -3.00
CA GLU A 227 -7.44 29.44 -3.88
C GLU A 227 -7.16 29.16 -5.36
N TYR A 228 -5.89 29.05 -5.73
CA TYR A 228 -5.50 28.86 -7.12
C TYR A 228 -6.05 27.54 -7.68
N MET A 229 -5.88 26.44 -6.94
CA MET A 229 -6.40 25.13 -7.37
C MET A 229 -7.92 25.12 -7.38
N ASN A 230 -8.57 25.76 -6.40
CA ASN A 230 -10.03 25.85 -6.37
C ASN A 230 -10.57 26.60 -7.61
N GLN A 231 -9.95 27.72 -7.99
CA GLN A 231 -10.28 28.46 -9.20
C GLN A 231 -9.97 27.66 -10.48
N HIS A 232 -8.84 26.96 -10.52
CA HIS A 232 -8.48 26.08 -11.64
C HIS A 232 -9.51 24.95 -11.83
N MET A 233 -9.96 24.33 -10.73
CA MET A 233 -11.04 23.34 -10.77
C MET A 233 -12.33 23.93 -11.33
N LYS A 234 -12.76 25.10 -10.83
CA LYS A 234 -13.99 25.79 -11.28
C LYS A 234 -13.94 26.14 -12.77
N SER A 235 -12.85 26.77 -13.21
CA SER A 235 -12.66 27.20 -14.61
C SER A 235 -12.65 26.05 -15.61
N ASN A 236 -12.24 24.85 -15.17
CA ASN A 236 -12.22 23.65 -15.99
C ASN A 236 -13.44 22.73 -15.79
N GLY A 237 -14.47 23.20 -15.08
CA GLY A 237 -15.71 22.43 -14.86
C GLY A 237 -15.56 21.22 -13.94
N LEU A 238 -14.50 21.17 -13.12
CA LEU A 238 -14.30 20.15 -12.10
C LEU A 238 -15.12 20.47 -10.85
N LYS A 239 -15.52 19.43 -10.12
CA LYS A 239 -16.35 19.57 -8.93
C LYS A 239 -15.52 20.01 -7.72
N VAL A 240 -15.82 21.20 -7.19
CA VAL A 240 -15.30 21.71 -5.91
C VAL A 240 -16.23 21.34 -4.75
N ASP A 241 -15.76 21.57 -3.51
CA ASP A 241 -16.52 21.34 -2.28
C ASP A 241 -17.03 19.91 -2.10
N GLN A 242 -16.29 18.94 -2.65
CA GLN A 242 -16.61 17.52 -2.55
C GLN A 242 -15.69 16.81 -1.57
N LYS A 243 -16.23 15.82 -0.87
CA LYS A 243 -15.42 14.89 -0.10
C LYS A 243 -14.65 13.98 -1.05
N GLN A 244 -13.33 14.01 -0.94
CA GLN A 244 -12.44 13.11 -1.67
C GLN A 244 -11.65 12.25 -0.68
N ARG A 245 -11.45 10.98 -1.03
CA ARG A 245 -10.61 10.05 -0.29
C ARG A 245 -9.36 9.75 -1.09
N LYS A 246 -8.19 10.07 -0.56
CA LYS A 246 -6.88 9.81 -1.20
C LYS A 246 -5.95 9.07 -0.25
N LEU A 247 -5.15 8.18 -0.82
CA LEU A 247 -4.01 7.59 -0.12
C LEU A 247 -2.87 8.59 -0.15
N THR A 248 -2.37 8.97 1.03
CA THR A 248 -1.32 10.00 1.15
C THR A 248 -0.41 9.72 2.34
N ASN A 249 0.62 10.54 2.48
CA ASN A 249 1.55 10.59 3.60
C ASN A 249 1.10 11.67 4.59
N LEU A 250 1.06 11.34 5.88
CA LEU A 250 0.61 12.22 6.96
C LEU A 250 1.66 12.30 8.07
N LEU A 251 1.62 13.39 8.83
CA LEU A 251 2.39 13.61 10.06
C LEU A 251 1.56 13.33 11.33
N SER A 252 0.27 13.06 11.20
CA SER A 252 -0.57 12.67 12.32
C SER A 252 -1.73 11.82 11.85
N THR A 253 -2.49 11.33 12.81
CA THR A 253 -3.79 10.69 12.60
C THR A 253 -4.92 11.68 12.34
N MET A 254 -4.61 12.98 12.21
CA MET A 254 -5.55 14.08 11.92
C MET A 254 -6.73 14.10 12.92
N GLY A 255 -6.44 13.86 14.21
CA GLY A 255 -7.42 13.85 15.31
C GLY A 255 -8.39 12.66 15.31
N GLY A 256 -8.33 11.79 14.30
CA GLY A 256 -9.16 10.59 14.16
C GLY A 256 -8.41 9.32 14.51
N TYR A 257 -9.12 8.26 14.89
CA TYR A 257 -8.46 6.96 15.09
C TYR A 257 -8.05 6.33 13.77
N MET A 258 -6.82 5.83 13.70
CA MET A 258 -6.28 5.02 12.61
C MET A 258 -5.72 3.71 13.16
N THR A 259 -5.77 2.64 12.36
CA THR A 259 -5.15 1.38 12.77
C THR A 259 -3.71 1.26 12.29
N PHE A 260 -2.89 0.55 13.05
CA PHE A 260 -1.52 0.19 12.69
C PHE A 260 -1.21 -1.25 13.13
N SER A 261 -0.47 -2.00 12.32
CA SER A 261 0.14 -3.24 12.79
C SER A 261 1.26 -2.95 13.80
N SER A 262 1.62 -3.94 14.61
CA SER A 262 2.67 -3.81 15.62
C SER A 262 3.99 -3.27 15.05
N TYR A 263 4.49 -3.82 13.94
CA TYR A 263 5.73 -3.35 13.30
C TYR A 263 5.66 -1.91 12.84
N TYR A 264 4.52 -1.49 12.29
CA TYR A 264 4.38 -0.14 11.79
C TYR A 264 4.25 0.85 12.95
N LEU A 265 3.44 0.55 13.97
CA LEU A 265 3.31 1.43 15.13
C LEU A 265 4.62 1.53 15.91
N TRP A 266 5.32 0.42 16.15
CA TRP A 266 6.62 0.44 16.81
C TRP A 266 7.63 1.28 16.04
N PHE A 267 7.68 1.17 14.70
CA PHE A 267 8.52 2.03 13.87
C PHE A 267 8.18 3.51 14.05
N LEU A 268 6.90 3.88 14.05
CA LEU A 268 6.50 5.28 14.25
C LEU A 268 6.98 5.80 15.61
N ILE A 269 6.83 5.01 16.67
CA ILE A 269 7.24 5.38 18.03
C ILE A 269 8.77 5.48 18.13
N ASP A 270 9.48 4.45 17.68
CA ASP A 270 10.91 4.29 17.93
C ASP A 270 11.78 5.12 16.98
N ASP A 271 11.32 5.37 15.75
CA ASP A 271 12.11 6.03 14.68
C ASP A 271 11.50 7.36 14.20
N CYS A 272 10.25 7.64 14.55
CA CYS A 272 9.54 8.82 14.04
C CYS A 272 9.08 9.82 15.12
N HIS A 273 9.46 9.67 16.38
CA HIS A 273 8.98 10.55 17.47
C HIS A 273 7.44 10.64 17.52
N PHE A 274 6.75 9.55 17.20
CA PHE A 274 5.29 9.50 17.23
C PHE A 274 4.77 9.41 18.66
N MET A 275 3.97 10.39 19.06
CA MET A 275 3.27 10.45 20.33
C MET A 275 1.86 9.87 20.19
N ILE A 276 1.51 8.94 21.08
CA ILE A 276 0.16 8.39 21.17
C ILE A 276 -0.69 9.33 22.02
N ASP A 277 -1.66 9.99 21.39
CA ASP A 277 -2.63 10.86 22.06
C ASP A 277 -3.69 10.04 22.78
N ASP A 278 -4.17 8.99 22.10
CA ASP A 278 -5.21 8.12 22.63
C ASP A 278 -5.23 6.75 21.98
N VAL A 279 -5.76 5.76 22.70
CA VAL A 279 -5.88 4.37 22.26
C VAL A 279 -7.33 3.94 22.37
N LYS A 280 -7.83 3.20 21.38
CA LYS A 280 -9.23 2.75 21.36
C LYS A 280 -9.37 1.26 21.61
N GLN A 281 -8.52 0.46 21.00
CA GLN A 281 -8.52 -0.99 21.18
C GLN A 281 -7.27 -1.62 20.55
N ILE A 282 -6.83 -2.71 21.18
CA ILE A 282 -5.80 -3.60 20.67
C ILE A 282 -6.38 -4.97 20.37
N ILE A 283 -5.95 -5.57 19.26
CA ILE A 283 -6.25 -6.95 18.89
C ILE A 283 -4.91 -7.68 18.80
N LEU A 284 -4.74 -8.73 19.60
CA LEU A 284 -3.50 -9.50 19.72
C LEU A 284 -3.58 -10.76 18.86
N PHE A 285 -2.46 -11.14 18.24
CA PHE A 285 -2.41 -12.30 17.35
C PHE A 285 -1.28 -13.26 17.73
N ASN A 286 -1.55 -14.56 17.66
CA ASN A 286 -0.47 -15.54 17.57
C ASN A 286 0.41 -15.21 16.36
N LYS A 287 1.71 -15.47 16.44
CA LYS A 287 2.65 -15.15 15.35
C LYS A 287 3.24 -16.41 14.73
N HIS A 288 3.48 -16.37 13.42
CA HIS A 288 4.06 -17.49 12.70
C HIS A 288 4.88 -17.04 11.49
N ASP A 289 5.76 -17.91 11.00
CA ASP A 289 6.63 -17.71 9.83
C ASP A 289 6.29 -18.66 8.66
N LYS A 290 5.15 -19.36 8.74
CA LYS A 290 4.75 -20.42 7.81
C LYS A 290 4.54 -20.03 6.34
N PHE A 291 4.63 -18.74 5.98
CA PHE A 291 4.66 -18.31 4.56
C PHE A 291 6.08 -18.25 3.98
N SER A 292 7.11 -18.48 4.81
CA SER A 292 8.51 -18.45 4.40
C SER A 292 8.80 -19.43 3.27
N SER A 293 8.33 -20.68 3.37
CA SER A 293 8.51 -21.70 2.34
C SER A 293 7.94 -21.27 0.98
N PHE A 294 6.68 -20.78 0.99
CA PHE A 294 6.02 -20.25 -0.20
C PHE A 294 6.79 -19.08 -0.81
N ALA A 295 7.19 -18.10 0.00
CA ALA A 295 7.88 -16.91 -0.48
C ALA A 295 9.24 -17.26 -1.12
N LYS A 296 10.05 -18.09 -0.44
CA LYS A 296 11.36 -18.51 -0.95
C LYS A 296 11.24 -19.34 -2.22
N GLU A 297 10.35 -20.34 -2.23
CA GLU A 297 10.20 -21.24 -3.37
C GLU A 297 9.79 -20.50 -4.64
N PHE A 298 8.72 -19.68 -4.59
CA PHE A 298 8.23 -18.98 -5.78
C PHE A 298 9.14 -17.84 -6.21
N THR A 299 9.91 -17.24 -5.28
CA THR A 299 10.95 -16.28 -5.62
C THR A 299 12.09 -16.95 -6.37
N ASN A 300 12.62 -18.06 -5.85
CA ASN A 300 13.70 -18.81 -6.47
C ASN A 300 13.28 -19.39 -7.82
N GLN A 301 12.10 -20.01 -7.92
CA GLN A 301 11.57 -20.50 -9.21
C GLN A 301 11.45 -19.38 -10.25
N ARG A 302 11.01 -18.19 -9.84
CA ARG A 302 10.94 -17.04 -10.74
C ARG A 302 12.33 -16.63 -11.23
N ILE A 303 13.34 -16.64 -10.36
CA ILE A 303 14.72 -16.30 -10.71
C ILE A 303 15.31 -17.34 -11.67
N TYR A 304 15.16 -18.65 -11.36
CA TYR A 304 15.60 -19.71 -12.27
C TYR A 304 14.87 -19.69 -13.61
N ALA A 305 13.57 -19.37 -13.62
CA ALA A 305 12.82 -19.18 -14.86
C ALA A 305 13.41 -18.05 -15.72
N LYS A 306 13.85 -16.96 -15.11
CA LYS A 306 14.55 -15.87 -15.82
C LYS A 306 15.91 -16.31 -16.35
N ILE A 307 16.74 -16.96 -15.53
CA ILE A 307 18.04 -17.50 -15.93
C ILE A 307 17.90 -18.40 -17.16
N ASN A 308 16.87 -19.26 -17.16
CA ASN A 308 16.61 -20.21 -18.25
C ASN A 308 15.78 -19.63 -19.41
N GLY A 309 15.47 -18.33 -19.40
CA GLY A 309 14.66 -17.68 -20.45
C GLY A 309 13.20 -18.15 -20.53
N ASN A 310 12.69 -18.85 -19.52
CA ASN A 310 11.31 -19.35 -19.46
C ASN A 310 10.33 -18.25 -19.01
N LYS A 311 9.93 -17.41 -19.98
CA LYS A 311 9.00 -16.28 -19.75
C LYS A 311 7.65 -16.72 -19.18
N GLY A 312 7.16 -17.89 -19.55
CA GLY A 312 5.87 -18.42 -19.07
C GLY A 312 5.90 -18.72 -17.57
N LEU A 313 6.92 -19.45 -17.12
CA LEU A 313 7.12 -19.77 -15.71
C LEU A 313 7.44 -18.52 -14.88
N GLU A 314 8.27 -17.60 -15.40
CA GLU A 314 8.54 -16.32 -14.75
C GLU A 314 7.23 -15.58 -14.45
N GLN A 315 6.38 -15.43 -15.47
CA GLN A 315 5.13 -14.70 -15.36
C GLN A 315 4.15 -15.43 -14.43
N PHE A 316 4.11 -16.76 -14.48
CA PHE A 316 3.32 -17.59 -13.57
C PHE A 316 3.71 -17.37 -12.10
N CYS A 317 5.00 -17.50 -11.76
CA CYS A 317 5.49 -17.29 -10.39
C CYS A 317 5.19 -15.86 -9.93
N LYS A 318 5.39 -14.86 -10.79
CA LYS A 318 5.06 -13.45 -10.50
C LYS A 318 3.57 -13.27 -10.17
N ILE A 319 2.68 -13.87 -10.96
CA ILE A 319 1.23 -13.77 -10.74
C ILE A 319 0.83 -14.51 -9.47
N ILE A 320 1.37 -15.71 -9.21
CA ILE A 320 1.07 -16.44 -7.97
C ILE A 320 1.46 -15.60 -6.76
N MET A 321 2.68 -15.07 -6.74
CA MET A 321 3.16 -14.24 -5.66
C MET A 321 2.31 -12.98 -5.44
N LYS A 322 1.92 -12.28 -6.51
CA LYS A 322 1.09 -11.07 -6.41
C LYS A 322 -0.38 -11.36 -6.09
N SER A 323 -0.92 -12.51 -6.48
CA SER A 323 -2.34 -12.81 -6.29
C SER A 323 -2.64 -13.48 -4.94
N SER A 324 -1.62 -14.04 -4.28
CA SER A 324 -1.78 -14.77 -3.01
C SER A 324 -2.33 -13.88 -1.88
N TYR A 325 -1.79 -12.66 -1.73
CA TYR A 325 -2.26 -11.67 -0.75
C TYR A 325 -3.53 -10.97 -1.22
N GLY A 326 -3.67 -10.72 -2.53
CA GLY A 326 -4.87 -10.09 -3.09
C GLY A 326 -6.13 -10.93 -2.86
N SER A 327 -5.98 -12.25 -2.81
CA SER A 327 -7.06 -13.16 -2.43
C SER A 327 -7.37 -13.13 -0.92
N ASP A 328 -6.41 -12.85 -0.04
CA ASP A 328 -6.68 -12.70 1.40
C ASP A 328 -7.50 -11.43 1.70
N GLY A 329 -7.21 -10.35 0.97
CA GLY A 329 -7.85 -9.04 1.12
C GLY A 329 -9.10 -8.85 0.25
N MET A 330 -9.62 -9.92 -0.34
CA MET A 330 -10.71 -9.86 -1.32
C MET A 330 -11.99 -9.30 -0.70
N ASN A 331 -12.49 -8.18 -1.25
CA ASN A 331 -13.76 -7.60 -0.81
C ASN A 331 -14.93 -8.25 -1.54
N ILE A 332 -15.32 -9.42 -1.05
CA ILE A 332 -16.39 -10.27 -1.62
C ILE A 332 -17.75 -9.55 -1.59
N GLU A 333 -17.96 -8.54 -0.75
CA GLU A 333 -19.23 -7.78 -0.73
C GLU A 333 -19.46 -6.98 -2.01
N LYS A 334 -18.39 -6.56 -2.70
CA LYS A 334 -18.49 -5.82 -3.96
C LYS A 334 -18.72 -6.75 -5.16
N TYR A 335 -18.78 -8.06 -4.96
CA TYR A 335 -18.89 -9.01 -6.06
C TYR A 335 -20.33 -9.07 -6.54
N THR A 336 -20.57 -8.63 -7.76
CA THR A 336 -21.90 -8.73 -8.37
C THR A 336 -22.08 -10.07 -9.06
N LYS A 337 -23.31 -10.61 -9.03
CA LYS A 337 -23.68 -11.78 -9.82
C LYS A 337 -24.24 -11.33 -11.15
N ILE A 338 -23.66 -11.79 -12.24
CA ILE A 338 -24.24 -11.63 -13.57
C ILE A 338 -25.00 -12.93 -13.89
N LYS A 339 -26.26 -12.80 -14.26
CA LYS A 339 -27.10 -13.91 -14.71
C LYS A 339 -27.54 -13.64 -16.13
N MET A 340 -27.50 -14.68 -16.97
CA MET A 340 -28.11 -14.64 -18.30
C MET A 340 -29.59 -14.96 -18.13
N MET A 341 -30.45 -14.09 -18.63
CA MET A 341 -31.90 -14.16 -18.43
C MET A 341 -32.61 -13.90 -19.76
N ASN A 342 -33.81 -14.47 -19.90
CA ASN A 342 -34.71 -14.06 -20.97
C ASN A 342 -35.43 -12.74 -20.63
N GLU A 343 -36.15 -12.15 -21.59
CA GLU A 343 -36.79 -10.85 -21.43
C GLU A 343 -37.73 -10.79 -20.22
N LYS A 344 -38.58 -11.81 -20.07
CA LYS A 344 -39.51 -11.91 -18.94
C LYS A 344 -38.78 -12.00 -17.60
N GLN A 345 -37.70 -12.78 -17.54
CA GLN A 345 -36.87 -12.92 -16.34
C GLN A 345 -36.12 -11.64 -16.00
N ALA A 346 -35.65 -10.89 -16.99
CA ALA A 346 -34.99 -9.60 -16.79
C ALA A 346 -35.96 -8.56 -16.21
N LEU A 347 -37.17 -8.46 -16.76
CA LEU A 347 -38.24 -7.61 -16.22
C LEU A 347 -38.62 -7.99 -14.78
N GLN A 348 -38.69 -9.29 -14.47
CA GLN A 348 -38.90 -9.75 -13.09
C GLN A 348 -37.74 -9.36 -12.17
N ALA A 349 -36.51 -9.40 -12.66
CA ALA A 349 -35.34 -9.03 -11.89
C ALA A 349 -35.33 -7.54 -11.54
N HIS A 350 -35.87 -6.64 -12.37
CA HIS A 350 -35.99 -5.20 -12.08
C HIS A 350 -36.76 -4.91 -10.79
N LEU A 351 -37.67 -5.80 -10.39
CA LEU A 351 -38.45 -5.69 -9.16
C LEU A 351 -37.69 -6.15 -7.91
N SER A 352 -36.49 -6.72 -8.06
CA SER A 352 -35.67 -7.17 -6.94
C SER A 352 -34.87 -6.02 -6.33
N ASN A 353 -34.84 -5.95 -4.99
CA ASN A 353 -33.95 -5.03 -4.25
C ASN A 353 -32.44 -5.29 -4.48
N THR A 354 -32.10 -6.36 -5.19
CA THR A 354 -30.73 -6.67 -5.58
C THR A 354 -30.40 -6.34 -7.02
N PHE A 355 -31.36 -5.90 -7.81
CA PHE A 355 -31.10 -5.46 -9.16
C PHE A 355 -30.12 -4.28 -9.18
N MET A 356 -29.22 -4.28 -10.16
CA MET A 356 -28.33 -3.15 -10.41
C MET A 356 -28.53 -2.58 -11.79
N VAL A 357 -28.38 -3.42 -12.82
CA VAL A 357 -28.47 -3.04 -14.23
C VAL A 357 -28.63 -4.30 -15.06
N ASP A 358 -29.20 -4.17 -16.24
CA ASP A 358 -29.21 -5.19 -17.28
C ASP A 358 -28.66 -4.64 -18.60
N GLN A 359 -28.28 -5.56 -19.48
CA GLN A 359 -27.84 -5.27 -20.83
C GLN A 359 -28.41 -6.32 -21.77
N LYS A 360 -29.18 -5.88 -22.78
CA LYS A 360 -29.61 -6.77 -23.88
C LYS A 360 -28.36 -7.20 -24.66
N LEU A 361 -28.18 -8.50 -24.80
CA LEU A 361 -27.06 -9.08 -25.56
C LEU A 361 -27.52 -9.56 -26.94
N SER A 362 -28.73 -10.12 -27.02
CA SER A 362 -29.39 -10.54 -28.26
C SER A 362 -30.90 -10.60 -28.05
N ASP A 363 -31.65 -11.03 -29.07
CA ASP A 363 -33.08 -11.26 -28.92
C ASP A 363 -33.36 -12.27 -27.81
N ASN A 364 -34.22 -11.85 -26.88
CA ASN A 364 -34.61 -12.61 -25.68
C ASN A 364 -33.44 -13.07 -24.78
N VAL A 365 -32.29 -12.39 -24.80
CA VAL A 365 -31.15 -12.67 -23.90
C VAL A 365 -30.58 -11.38 -23.31
N TYR A 366 -30.57 -11.33 -21.99
CA TYR A 366 -30.13 -10.20 -21.18
C TYR A 366 -29.08 -10.66 -20.17
N ALA A 367 -27.99 -9.91 -20.04
CA ALA A 367 -27.09 -10.03 -18.90
C ALA A 367 -27.59 -9.13 -17.78
N VAL A 368 -28.10 -9.72 -16.72
CA VAL A 368 -28.65 -9.01 -15.56
C VAL A 368 -27.64 -9.05 -14.42
N GLN A 369 -27.14 -7.88 -14.03
CA GLN A 369 -26.24 -7.71 -12.89
C GLN A 369 -27.06 -7.50 -11.61
N MET A 370 -26.77 -8.33 -10.60
CA MET A 370 -27.42 -8.29 -9.30
C MET A 370 -26.39 -8.18 -8.17
N ASN A 371 -26.69 -7.37 -7.16
CA ASN A 371 -25.99 -7.38 -5.89
C ASN A 371 -26.23 -8.70 -5.14
N PRO A 372 -25.21 -9.26 -4.50
CA PRO A 372 -25.42 -10.41 -3.64
C PRO A 372 -26.17 -9.96 -2.37
N GLU A 373 -27.31 -10.60 -2.07
CA GLU A 373 -28.03 -10.35 -0.79
C GLU A 373 -27.17 -10.70 0.45
N LYS A 374 -26.19 -11.59 0.28
CA LYS A 374 -25.37 -12.18 1.34
C LYS A 374 -23.93 -12.34 0.84
N CYS A 375 -22.96 -11.96 1.66
CA CYS A 375 -21.54 -12.15 1.41
C CYS A 375 -20.93 -13.02 2.52
N SER A 376 -20.19 -14.07 2.16
CA SER A 376 -19.44 -14.89 3.12
C SER A 376 -17.97 -14.50 3.12
N CYS A 377 -17.51 -13.87 4.19
CA CYS A 377 -16.12 -13.46 4.34
C CYS A 377 -15.28 -14.62 4.86
N ARG A 378 -14.75 -15.42 3.93
CA ARG A 378 -13.93 -16.60 4.22
C ARG A 378 -12.42 -16.32 4.13
N THR A 379 -12.03 -15.06 3.94
CA THR A 379 -10.65 -14.69 3.70
C THR A 379 -9.98 -14.18 4.97
N PRO A 380 -8.69 -14.48 5.19
CA PRO A 380 -7.96 -14.04 6.37
C PRO A 380 -7.54 -12.58 6.22
N LEU A 381 -8.47 -11.65 6.46
CA LEU A 381 -8.26 -10.21 6.28
C LEU A 381 -7.09 -9.67 7.12
N GLN A 382 -6.82 -10.24 8.29
CA GLN A 382 -5.69 -9.87 9.13
C GLN A 382 -4.35 -10.12 8.42
N VAL A 383 -4.25 -11.18 7.62
CA VAL A 383 -3.05 -11.46 6.82
C VAL A 383 -2.87 -10.37 5.78
N ALA A 384 -3.92 -10.05 5.02
CA ALA A 384 -3.87 -8.99 4.01
C ALA A 384 -3.49 -7.64 4.61
N TYR A 385 -4.04 -7.32 5.78
CA TYR A 385 -3.71 -6.12 6.53
C TYR A 385 -2.23 -6.06 6.89
N PHE A 386 -1.70 -7.13 7.50
CA PHE A 386 -0.28 -7.20 7.86
C PHE A 386 0.63 -7.14 6.63
N VAL A 387 0.32 -7.82 5.52
CA VAL A 387 1.14 -7.71 4.29
C VAL A 387 1.29 -6.25 3.86
N LEU A 388 0.19 -5.50 3.85
CA LEU A 388 0.19 -4.11 3.40
C LEU A 388 0.87 -3.16 4.40
N ASP A 389 0.77 -3.40 5.70
CA ASP A 389 1.45 -2.56 6.70
C ASP A 389 2.92 -2.93 6.87
N LEU A 390 3.29 -4.20 6.78
CA LEU A 390 4.68 -4.64 6.76
C LEU A 390 5.41 -4.10 5.52
N ALA A 391 4.73 -4.02 4.37
CA ALA A 391 5.28 -3.38 3.18
C ALA A 391 5.60 -1.90 3.40
N LYS A 392 4.71 -1.15 4.07
CA LYS A 392 4.95 0.25 4.44
C LYS A 392 6.10 0.37 5.43
N TYR A 393 6.11 -0.45 6.47
CA TYR A 393 7.21 -0.52 7.43
C TYR A 393 8.54 -0.79 6.73
N TRP A 394 8.62 -1.80 5.86
CA TRP A 394 9.86 -2.14 5.16
C TRP A 394 10.36 -0.98 4.27
N TYR A 395 9.44 -0.34 3.57
CA TYR A 395 9.71 0.82 2.74
C TYR A 395 10.25 2.00 3.57
N LEU A 396 9.58 2.34 4.67
CA LEU A 396 9.98 3.41 5.58
C LEU A 396 11.29 3.10 6.31
N ASN A 397 11.50 1.84 6.65
CA ASN A 397 12.73 1.37 7.28
C ASN A 397 13.94 1.59 6.37
N PHE A 398 13.82 1.35 5.06
CA PHE A 398 14.87 1.72 4.11
C PHE A 398 15.11 3.24 4.08
N ILE A 399 14.05 4.05 4.01
CA ILE A 399 14.20 5.51 3.98
C ILE A 399 14.86 6.02 5.27
N TYR A 400 14.28 5.75 6.43
CA TYR A 400 14.70 6.37 7.68
C TYR A 400 15.90 5.69 8.33
N ASN A 401 15.96 4.35 8.31
CA ASN A 401 17.05 3.64 8.96
C ASN A 401 18.27 3.42 8.05
N PHE A 402 18.13 3.53 6.72
CA PHE A 402 19.27 3.47 5.80
C PHE A 402 19.55 4.82 5.11
N MET A 403 18.61 5.37 4.31
CA MET A 403 18.89 6.57 3.51
C MET A 403 19.24 7.79 4.37
N TYR A 404 18.46 8.08 5.41
CA TYR A 404 18.72 9.24 6.28
C TYR A 404 20.04 9.15 7.03
N LYS A 405 20.54 7.94 7.29
CA LYS A 405 21.87 7.73 7.92
C LYS A 405 22.98 7.80 6.89
N CYS A 406 22.75 7.25 5.70
CA CYS A 406 23.78 7.05 4.70
C CYS A 406 23.99 8.25 3.76
N PHE A 407 22.91 8.95 3.41
CA PHE A 407 22.89 9.97 2.36
C PHE A 407 22.75 11.38 2.92
N ASP A 408 23.32 12.36 2.23
CA ASP A 408 23.07 13.78 2.49
C ASP A 408 21.70 14.15 1.96
N MET A 409 20.68 14.12 2.83
CA MET A 409 19.31 14.48 2.49
C MET A 409 19.15 15.93 1.99
N ASN A 410 20.19 16.78 2.01
CA ASN A 410 20.21 18.09 1.32
C ASN A 410 20.41 18.01 -0.19
N LYS A 411 20.93 16.89 -0.68
CA LYS A 411 21.23 16.66 -2.09
C LYS A 411 20.23 15.75 -2.78
N LEU A 412 19.10 15.43 -2.16
CA LEU A 412 18.04 14.68 -2.81
C LEU A 412 16.67 15.18 -2.38
N HIS A 413 15.69 15.03 -3.27
CA HIS A 413 14.29 15.24 -2.96
C HIS A 413 13.39 14.22 -3.65
N PHE A 414 12.25 13.94 -3.03
CA PHE A 414 11.31 12.93 -3.50
C PHE A 414 10.46 13.47 -4.66
N ILE A 415 10.40 12.73 -5.76
CA ILE A 415 9.59 13.10 -6.94
C ILE A 415 8.24 12.41 -6.85
N GLU A 416 8.26 11.09 -6.97
CA GLU A 416 7.09 10.23 -7.08
C GLU A 416 7.38 8.87 -6.49
N GLY A 417 6.35 8.21 -5.98
CA GLY A 417 6.46 6.82 -5.57
C GLY A 417 5.13 6.09 -5.71
N ASP A 418 5.27 4.82 -6.05
CA ASP A 418 4.18 3.89 -6.27
C ASP A 418 4.53 2.55 -5.63
N THR A 419 3.84 2.20 -4.54
CA THR A 419 3.78 0.87 -3.91
C THR A 419 5.14 0.26 -3.60
N ASP A 420 5.84 -0.23 -4.62
CA ASP A 420 7.15 -0.86 -4.62
C ASP A 420 8.24 -0.02 -5.30
N SER A 421 7.99 1.20 -5.81
CA SER A 421 9.01 2.06 -6.41
C SER A 421 9.05 3.48 -5.86
N ALA A 422 10.24 4.09 -5.87
CA ALA A 422 10.52 5.44 -5.39
C ALA A 422 11.45 6.17 -6.38
N TYR A 423 11.07 7.38 -6.81
CA TYR A 423 11.89 8.22 -7.68
C TYR A 423 12.35 9.47 -6.94
N TRP A 424 13.65 9.74 -7.04
CA TRP A 424 14.33 10.85 -6.37
C TRP A 424 15.12 11.65 -7.40
N ALA A 425 15.09 12.97 -7.32
CA ALA A 425 16.10 13.78 -7.99
C ALA A 425 17.28 13.95 -7.03
N VAL A 426 18.49 13.87 -7.56
CA VAL A 426 19.70 13.92 -6.75
C VAL A 426 20.72 14.90 -7.33
N SER A 427 21.53 15.48 -6.46
CA SER A 427 22.62 16.37 -6.80
C SER A 427 23.96 15.68 -6.55
N GLY A 428 24.57 15.24 -7.64
CA GLY A 428 25.86 14.58 -7.64
C GLY A 428 26.92 15.40 -8.40
N ASN A 429 27.80 14.73 -9.12
CA ASN A 429 28.85 15.38 -9.91
C ASN A 429 28.34 15.72 -11.31
N LYS A 430 28.41 17.00 -11.68
CA LYS A 430 28.03 17.55 -12.99
C LYS A 430 28.98 17.17 -14.14
N ASN A 431 30.21 16.78 -13.82
CA ASN A 431 31.21 16.38 -14.81
C ASN A 431 31.13 14.88 -15.14
N GLU A 432 30.28 14.15 -14.43
CA GLU A 432 30.08 12.71 -14.61
C GLU A 432 28.82 12.42 -15.41
N SER A 433 28.71 11.19 -15.88
CA SER A 433 27.47 10.69 -16.44
C SER A 433 26.34 10.71 -15.40
N TYR A 434 25.10 10.80 -15.87
CA TYR A 434 23.92 10.67 -15.02
C TYR A 434 23.81 9.26 -14.38
N LYS A 435 24.56 8.26 -14.88
CA LYS A 435 24.68 6.89 -14.30
C LYS A 435 25.62 6.84 -13.09
N GLN A 436 25.45 7.80 -12.18
CA GLN A 436 26.31 7.98 -11.01
C GLN A 436 25.73 7.35 -9.73
N GLN A 437 24.49 6.84 -9.78
CA GLN A 437 23.77 6.24 -8.65
C GLN A 437 23.94 7.06 -7.37
N PHE A 438 24.41 6.45 -6.28
CA PHE A 438 24.55 7.09 -4.96
C PHE A 438 25.89 7.81 -4.73
N LYS A 439 26.87 7.64 -5.63
CA LYS A 439 28.31 7.89 -5.37
C LYS A 439 28.63 9.26 -4.77
N TYR A 440 27.94 10.32 -5.21
CA TYR A 440 28.31 11.70 -4.92
C TYR A 440 27.48 12.39 -3.81
N PHE A 441 26.55 11.66 -3.20
CA PHE A 441 25.73 12.16 -2.10
C PHE A 441 25.66 11.21 -0.90
N ILE A 442 26.57 10.22 -0.84
CA ILE A 442 26.85 9.47 0.39
C ILE A 442 27.54 10.40 1.38
N LYS A 443 26.94 10.62 2.55
CA LYS A 443 27.54 11.41 3.64
C LYS A 443 28.35 10.54 4.61
N ASP A 444 27.96 9.28 4.78
CA ASP A 444 28.64 8.32 5.65
C ASP A 444 29.06 7.11 4.82
N GLN A 445 30.31 7.18 4.33
CA GLN A 445 30.88 6.14 3.48
C GLN A 445 31.13 4.84 4.23
N GLN A 446 31.49 4.91 5.51
CA GLN A 446 31.71 3.72 6.34
C GLN A 446 30.38 2.98 6.52
N PHE A 447 29.32 3.70 6.90
CA PHE A 447 27.99 3.11 7.04
C PHE A 447 27.50 2.53 5.72
N TYR A 448 27.70 3.21 4.59
CA TYR A 448 27.36 2.68 3.27
C TYR A 448 28.08 1.35 3.00
N ASN A 449 29.40 1.31 3.13
CA ASN A 449 30.21 0.13 2.84
C ASN A 449 29.82 -1.07 3.73
N GLU A 450 29.50 -0.83 5.00
CA GLU A 450 29.10 -1.86 5.93
C GLU A 450 27.67 -2.40 5.67
N ASN A 451 26.78 -1.58 5.12
CA ASN A 451 25.34 -1.85 5.15
C ASN A 451 24.64 -1.93 3.78
N ALA A 452 25.20 -1.33 2.73
CA ALA A 452 24.57 -1.32 1.41
C ALA A 452 24.28 -2.74 0.88
N LYS A 453 25.17 -3.70 1.18
CA LYS A 453 25.03 -5.12 0.82
C LYS A 453 23.74 -5.80 1.29
N TYR A 454 23.10 -5.29 2.34
CA TYR A 454 21.83 -5.86 2.82
C TYR A 454 20.65 -5.45 1.94
N PHE A 455 20.72 -4.28 1.32
CA PHE A 455 19.65 -3.74 0.47
C PHE A 455 19.95 -3.97 -1.02
N PHE A 456 21.16 -3.66 -1.47
CA PHE A 456 21.53 -3.67 -2.89
C PHE A 456 22.32 -4.93 -3.27
N PRO A 457 22.34 -5.28 -4.56
CA PRO A 457 23.17 -6.38 -5.05
C PRO A 457 24.65 -6.08 -4.81
N THR A 458 25.40 -7.13 -4.49
CA THR A 458 26.85 -7.15 -4.24
C THR A 458 27.63 -7.85 -5.35
N ILE A 459 26.98 -8.71 -6.13
CA ILE A 459 27.59 -9.49 -7.20
C ILE A 459 26.90 -9.11 -8.52
N GLU A 460 27.63 -8.44 -9.40
CA GLU A 460 27.13 -8.04 -10.72
C GLU A 460 26.86 -9.28 -11.59
N GLY A 461 25.67 -9.35 -12.19
CA GLY A 461 25.26 -10.45 -13.05
C GLY A 461 24.74 -11.68 -12.31
N ASP A 462 24.80 -11.73 -10.97
CA ASP A 462 24.15 -12.77 -10.18
C ASP A 462 22.67 -12.42 -9.95
N MET A 463 21.80 -13.01 -10.75
CA MET A 463 20.36 -12.80 -10.63
C MET A 463 19.77 -13.22 -9.28
N LEU A 464 20.40 -14.13 -8.52
CA LEU A 464 19.92 -14.51 -7.19
C LEU A 464 20.16 -13.37 -6.19
N ASP A 465 21.33 -12.74 -6.24
CA ASP A 465 21.66 -11.58 -5.40
C ASP A 465 20.90 -10.31 -5.87
N GLU A 466 20.79 -10.10 -7.19
CA GLU A 466 20.04 -8.98 -7.78
C GLU A 466 18.53 -9.01 -7.49
N LYS A 467 18.00 -10.20 -7.17
CA LYS A 467 16.58 -10.43 -6.88
C LYS A 467 16.35 -11.03 -5.50
N LYS A 468 17.30 -10.81 -4.57
CA LYS A 468 17.19 -11.31 -3.20
C LYS A 468 15.96 -10.76 -2.47
N THR A 469 15.39 -11.59 -1.62
CA THR A 469 14.29 -11.24 -0.73
C THR A 469 14.66 -10.05 0.15
N LEU A 470 13.72 -9.12 0.32
CA LEU A 470 13.92 -7.83 1.01
C LEU A 470 14.98 -6.91 0.37
N GLY A 471 15.55 -7.28 -0.79
CA GLY A 471 16.46 -6.41 -1.53
C GLY A 471 15.76 -5.30 -2.31
N LEU A 472 16.58 -4.38 -2.81
CA LEU A 472 16.20 -3.28 -3.70
C LEU A 472 17.07 -3.33 -4.95
N ALA A 473 16.53 -2.83 -6.06
CA ALA A 473 17.24 -2.68 -7.31
C ALA A 473 17.14 -1.23 -7.81
N ILE A 474 18.19 -0.77 -8.49
CA ILE A 474 18.08 0.44 -9.31
C ILE A 474 17.16 0.12 -10.49
N GLU A 475 15.98 0.73 -10.51
CA GLU A 475 15.01 0.51 -11.59
C GLU A 475 15.40 1.31 -12.83
N ARG A 476 15.74 2.59 -12.62
CA ARG A 476 16.00 3.57 -13.67
C ARG A 476 16.94 4.66 -13.20
N GLU A 477 17.75 5.13 -14.13
CA GLU A 477 18.47 6.39 -14.03
C GLU A 477 18.08 7.23 -15.25
N GLY A 478 17.79 8.50 -15.04
CA GLY A 478 17.35 9.40 -16.10
C GLY A 478 17.87 10.82 -15.89
N ILE A 479 17.66 11.67 -16.88
CA ILE A 479 18.09 13.07 -16.84
C ILE A 479 16.92 14.05 -16.72
N GLU A 480 15.69 13.55 -16.87
CA GLU A 480 14.48 14.36 -16.75
C GLU A 480 13.33 13.50 -16.26
N MET A 481 12.55 14.00 -15.30
CA MET A 481 11.30 13.39 -14.90
C MET A 481 10.24 14.45 -14.61
N ILE A 482 9.07 14.24 -15.23
CA ILE A 482 7.88 15.04 -15.03
C ILE A 482 6.78 14.14 -14.47
N ALA A 483 6.44 14.30 -13.19
CA ALA A 483 5.43 13.52 -12.49
C ALA A 483 4.16 14.35 -12.27
N LEU A 484 3.06 13.92 -12.90
CA LEU A 484 1.77 14.60 -12.80
C LEU A 484 0.97 14.10 -11.60
N ALA A 485 0.93 12.78 -11.46
CA ALA A 485 0.27 12.07 -10.39
C ALA A 485 1.00 10.74 -10.19
N PRO A 486 0.78 10.06 -9.06
CA PRO A 486 1.33 8.72 -8.86
C PRO A 486 0.96 7.83 -10.05
N LYS A 487 1.92 7.09 -10.60
CA LYS A 487 1.75 6.22 -11.80
C LYS A 487 1.48 6.96 -13.11
N ASN A 488 1.54 8.28 -13.13
CA ASN A 488 1.30 9.15 -14.28
C ASN A 488 2.47 10.13 -14.43
N TYR A 489 3.48 9.72 -15.19
CA TYR A 489 4.72 10.47 -15.34
C TYR A 489 5.40 10.23 -16.68
N TYR A 490 6.24 11.19 -17.05
CA TYR A 490 7.23 11.11 -18.10
C TYR A 490 8.62 10.98 -17.45
N ILE A 491 9.47 10.12 -18.00
CA ILE A 491 10.89 10.05 -17.66
C ILE A 491 11.73 9.89 -18.92
N MET A 492 12.84 10.62 -18.99
CA MET A 492 13.84 10.51 -20.04
C MET A 492 15.04 9.71 -19.55
N VAL A 493 15.29 8.56 -20.19
CA VAL A 493 16.41 7.65 -19.91
C VAL A 493 17.26 7.60 -21.17
N ASP A 494 18.47 8.17 -21.13
CA ASP A 494 19.27 8.47 -22.33
C ASP A 494 18.47 9.31 -23.35
N VAL A 495 18.41 8.86 -24.60
CA VAL A 495 17.61 9.41 -25.71
C VAL A 495 16.20 8.82 -25.79
N LYS A 496 15.84 7.90 -24.88
CA LYS A 496 14.54 7.22 -24.89
C LYS A 496 13.59 7.87 -23.90
N THR A 497 12.45 8.29 -24.41
CA THR A 497 11.35 8.80 -23.59
C THR A 497 10.44 7.65 -23.15
N LYS A 498 10.03 7.66 -21.88
CA LYS A 498 9.03 6.74 -21.37
C LYS A 498 7.89 7.51 -20.71
N ILE A 499 6.68 7.31 -21.23
CA ILE A 499 5.45 7.88 -20.69
C ILE A 499 4.64 6.75 -20.03
N LYS A 500 4.43 6.86 -18.72
CA LYS A 500 3.59 5.93 -17.95
C LYS A 500 2.32 6.69 -17.57
N LEU A 501 1.17 6.21 -18.04
CA LEU A 501 -0.13 6.84 -17.78
C LEU A 501 -1.11 5.75 -17.35
N LYS A 502 -1.31 5.59 -16.05
CA LYS A 502 -2.20 4.55 -15.54
C LYS A 502 -3.66 4.95 -15.73
N GLY A 503 -4.44 4.01 -16.28
CA GLY A 503 -5.88 4.19 -16.52
C GLY A 503 -6.19 4.69 -17.93
N ILE A 504 -5.19 5.22 -18.65
CA ILE A 504 -5.34 5.71 -20.02
C ILE A 504 -5.02 4.60 -21.01
N ASN A 505 -5.85 4.48 -22.06
CA ASN A 505 -5.53 3.61 -23.17
C ASN A 505 -4.49 4.30 -24.08
N GLN A 506 -3.22 3.90 -23.99
CA GLN A 506 -2.17 4.51 -24.79
C GLN A 506 -2.20 4.12 -26.27
N SER A 507 -2.96 3.08 -26.67
CA SER A 507 -3.11 2.75 -28.10
C SER A 507 -4.04 3.72 -28.81
N THR A 508 -5.02 4.28 -28.09
CA THR A 508 -5.97 5.27 -28.64
C THR A 508 -5.56 6.71 -28.33
N ASN A 509 -4.96 6.96 -27.17
CA ASN A 509 -4.50 8.29 -26.77
C ASN A 509 -2.98 8.41 -26.97
N LYS A 510 -2.55 9.11 -28.03
CA LYS A 510 -1.14 9.40 -28.28
C LYS A 510 -0.70 10.66 -27.53
N ILE A 511 -0.56 10.56 -26.21
CA ILE A 511 -0.09 11.69 -25.40
C ILE A 511 1.41 11.88 -25.59
N THR A 512 1.82 13.11 -25.88
CA THR A 512 3.22 13.52 -26.06
C THR A 512 3.78 14.19 -24.81
N LYS A 513 5.11 14.34 -24.75
CA LYS A 513 5.77 15.18 -23.73
C LYS A 513 5.24 16.61 -23.76
N GLY A 514 5.07 17.20 -24.95
CA GLY A 514 4.58 18.58 -25.11
C GLY A 514 3.26 18.80 -24.37
N GLN A 515 2.29 17.92 -24.59
CA GLN A 515 0.99 17.97 -23.91
C GLN A 515 1.10 17.81 -22.38
N ILE A 516 2.03 16.96 -21.90
CA ILE A 516 2.28 16.81 -20.46
C ILE A 516 2.85 18.12 -19.88
N VAL A 517 3.76 18.77 -20.59
CA VAL A 517 4.39 20.03 -20.21
C VAL A 517 3.39 21.19 -20.27
N GLU A 518 2.56 21.28 -21.32
CA GLU A 518 1.49 22.27 -21.45
C GLU A 518 0.50 22.17 -20.29
N ASN A 519 0.09 20.96 -19.90
CA ASN A 519 -0.77 20.77 -18.72
C ASN A 519 -0.12 21.32 -17.45
N ILE A 520 1.21 21.28 -17.31
CA ILE A 520 1.90 21.86 -16.17
C ILE A 520 1.98 23.39 -16.30
N ILE A 521 2.49 23.89 -17.42
CA ILE A 521 2.85 25.30 -17.59
C ILE A 521 1.61 26.18 -17.80
N GLU A 522 0.72 25.75 -18.69
CA GLU A 522 -0.43 26.53 -19.13
C GLU A 522 -1.68 26.23 -18.30
N GLY A 523 -1.64 25.19 -17.46
CA GLY A 523 -2.79 24.76 -16.70
C GLY A 523 -3.87 24.12 -17.56
N THR A 524 -3.50 23.49 -18.68
CA THR A 524 -4.47 22.85 -19.57
C THR A 524 -4.92 21.50 -19.02
N VAL A 525 -6.15 21.10 -19.38
CA VAL A 525 -6.71 19.80 -19.04
C VAL A 525 -6.73 18.90 -20.27
N THR A 526 -5.92 17.85 -20.26
CA THR A 526 -5.96 16.83 -21.33
C THR A 526 -7.00 15.77 -21.01
N LYS A 527 -8.02 15.65 -21.86
CA LYS A 527 -9.08 14.63 -21.76
C LYS A 527 -8.67 13.37 -22.51
N CYS A 528 -8.83 12.20 -21.89
CA CYS A 528 -8.41 10.92 -22.45
C CYS A 528 -9.46 9.81 -22.30
N GLN A 529 -9.43 8.86 -23.24
CA GLN A 529 -10.21 7.63 -23.14
C GLN A 529 -9.57 6.62 -22.17
N LEU A 530 -10.37 6.09 -21.25
CA LEU A 530 -9.92 5.08 -20.30
C LEU A 530 -9.70 3.70 -20.93
N ALA A 531 -8.82 2.91 -20.32
CA ALA A 531 -8.49 1.55 -20.75
C ALA A 531 -9.55 0.49 -20.38
N ALA A 532 -10.57 0.82 -19.58
CA ALA A 532 -11.64 -0.10 -19.18
C ALA A 532 -12.97 0.30 -19.82
N ILE A 533 -13.72 -0.68 -20.34
CA ILE A 533 -15.06 -0.49 -20.91
C ILE A 533 -16.03 0.02 -19.82
N ARG A 534 -16.15 1.34 -19.74
CA ARG A 534 -17.33 2.15 -19.39
C ARG A 534 -16.88 3.62 -19.50
N ALA A 535 -17.61 4.39 -20.28
CA ALA A 535 -17.38 5.80 -20.55
C ALA A 535 -17.19 6.60 -19.25
N LEU A 536 -15.95 6.85 -18.87
CA LEU A 536 -15.53 7.83 -17.89
C LEU A 536 -14.31 8.51 -18.51
N THR A 537 -14.33 9.83 -18.57
CA THR A 537 -13.21 10.64 -19.02
C THR A 537 -12.29 10.84 -17.83
N LEU A 538 -10.98 10.61 -18.00
CA LEU A 538 -10.02 11.11 -17.02
C LEU A 538 -9.78 12.59 -17.35
N ASP A 539 -10.21 13.50 -16.48
CA ASP A 539 -9.84 14.91 -16.54
C ASP A 539 -8.52 15.07 -15.77
N ILE A 540 -7.39 14.97 -16.46
CA ILE A 540 -6.09 15.29 -15.85
C ILE A 540 -6.01 16.80 -15.78
N SER A 541 -6.31 17.34 -14.60
CA SER A 541 -6.23 18.77 -14.34
C SER A 541 -4.97 19.06 -13.53
N ILE A 542 -4.09 19.82 -14.15
CA ILE A 542 -2.80 20.19 -13.62
C ILE A 542 -2.75 21.68 -13.89
N SER A 543 -2.41 22.46 -12.89
CA SER A 543 -1.91 23.79 -13.14
C SER A 543 -0.82 24.10 -12.14
N VAL A 544 0.19 24.83 -12.61
CA VAL A 544 1.29 25.35 -11.80
C VAL A 544 1.07 26.85 -11.68
N GLY A 545 1.01 27.35 -10.44
CA GLY A 545 0.98 28.79 -10.20
C GLY A 545 2.21 29.45 -10.84
N SER A 546 1.98 30.47 -11.66
CA SER A 546 2.98 31.50 -11.92
C SER A 546 2.59 32.75 -11.12
N PRO A 547 3.57 33.48 -10.59
CA PRO A 547 4.09 34.57 -11.41
C PRO A 547 5.61 34.50 -11.58
N THR A 548 6.06 34.69 -12.83
CA THR A 548 7.45 34.73 -13.32
C THR A 548 8.21 33.38 -13.42
N PRO A 549 9.06 33.21 -14.45
CA PRO A 549 9.80 31.95 -14.72
C PRO A 549 10.72 31.46 -13.59
N ALA A 550 10.96 32.28 -12.56
CA ALA A 550 11.74 31.93 -11.37
C ALA A 550 10.92 31.26 -10.25
N GLN A 551 9.58 31.14 -10.38
CA GLN A 551 8.67 30.68 -9.31
C GLN A 551 7.82 29.45 -9.66
N LEU A 552 8.05 28.78 -10.80
CA LEU A 552 7.28 27.61 -11.30
C LEU A 552 7.43 26.30 -10.48
N SER A 553 7.84 26.40 -9.22
CA SER A 553 8.64 25.38 -8.55
C SER A 553 8.09 24.91 -7.20
N SER A 554 7.11 25.62 -6.63
CA SER A 554 6.92 25.70 -5.17
C SER A 554 5.58 25.19 -4.60
N TYR A 555 4.76 24.45 -5.35
CA TYR A 555 3.49 23.95 -4.80
C TYR A 555 3.42 22.41 -4.83
N ALA A 556 3.63 21.81 -3.65
CA ALA A 556 2.99 20.54 -3.34
C ALA A 556 1.54 20.83 -2.98
N TRP A 557 0.60 20.08 -3.52
CA TRP A 557 -0.56 19.49 -2.85
C TRP A 557 -1.50 18.87 -3.91
N ILE A 558 -1.94 17.65 -3.61
CA ILE A 558 -3.04 16.85 -4.17
C ILE A 558 -3.08 16.72 -5.71
N ALA A 559 -2.53 15.61 -6.20
CA ALA A 559 -2.89 15.09 -7.51
C ALA A 559 -4.37 14.67 -7.52
N MET A 560 -5.22 15.52 -8.08
CA MET A 560 -6.59 15.19 -8.43
C MET A 560 -6.59 14.32 -9.70
N GLY A 561 -6.26 13.05 -9.51
CA GLY A 561 -6.57 11.96 -10.46
C GLY A 561 -7.94 11.34 -10.23
#